data_AF-A0A968MZM4-F1
#
_entry.id   AF-A0A968MZM4-F1
#
_cell.length_a   1.000
_cell.length_b   1.000
_cell.length_c   1.000
_cell.angle_alpha   90.00
_cell.angle_beta   90.00
_cell.angle_gamma   90.00
#
_symmetry.space_group_name_H-M   'P 1'
#
loop_
_entity.id
_entity.type
_entity.pdbx_description
1 polymer ?
#
loop_
_entity_poly.entity_id
_entity_poly.type
_entity_poly.pdbx_seq_one_letter_code
_entity_poly.pdbx_strand_id
1 'polypeptide(L)'
;MSVESTGQYFGVYHVLGGIISPMDGIGPSNLTVKELEQRVSSGSIQEVILALSTTMEGDTTNFYIYRRLKPYAVKISTLARGVAVGDELEYADQITLGKSIY
;
A
#
# COMPACT_ATOMS: atom_id res chain seq x y z
N MET A 1 8.34 -9.86 12.44
CA MET A 1 7.06 -10.36 12.99
C MET A 1 6.66 -9.42 14.12
N SER A 2 5.82 -8.42 13.85
CA SER A 2 5.47 -7.41 14.87
C SER A 2 3.96 -7.30 15.11
N VAL A 3 3.14 -7.81 14.18
CA VAL A 3 1.67 -7.75 14.27
C VAL A 3 1.07 -8.97 14.99
N GLU A 4 1.76 -10.12 15.03
CA GLU A 4 1.30 -11.30 15.78
C GLU A 4 1.36 -11.12 17.30
N SER A 5 2.25 -10.27 17.82
CA SER A 5 2.51 -10.18 19.25
C SER A 5 1.38 -9.56 20.08
N THR A 6 0.34 -9.02 19.44
CA THR A 6 -0.82 -8.43 20.11
C THR A 6 -2.01 -9.38 20.21
N GLY A 7 -2.02 -10.52 19.50
CA GLY A 7 -3.13 -11.49 19.52
C GLY A 7 -4.49 -10.93 19.04
N GLN A 8 -4.52 -9.74 18.45
CA GLN A 8 -5.75 -9.01 18.08
C GLN A 8 -6.05 -9.07 16.58
N TYR A 9 -5.20 -9.69 15.76
CA TYR A 9 -5.40 -9.78 14.31
C TYR A 9 -5.57 -11.24 13.86
N PHE A 10 -6.77 -11.57 13.40
CA PHE A 10 -7.14 -12.90 12.88
C PHE A 10 -7.09 -12.98 11.35
N GLY A 11 -6.50 -12.00 10.68
CA GLY A 11 -6.36 -11.98 9.23
C GLY A 11 -5.15 -12.77 8.72
N VAL A 12 -4.97 -12.76 7.41
CA VAL A 12 -3.83 -13.41 6.74
C VAL A 12 -2.85 -12.35 6.22
N TYR A 13 -1.56 -12.67 6.25
CA TYR A 13 -0.54 -11.77 5.73
C TYR A 13 -0.30 -11.98 4.23
N HIS A 14 0.19 -10.92 3.59
CA HIS A 14 0.80 -10.97 2.29
C HIS A 14 2.17 -10.29 2.40
N VAL A 15 3.23 -11.04 2.10
CA VAL A 15 4.61 -10.54 2.19
C VAL A 15 5.05 -10.11 0.80
N LEU A 16 5.34 -8.81 0.62
CA LEU A 16 5.70 -8.22 -0.68
C LEU A 16 7.10 -8.60 -1.18
N GLY A 17 7.96 -9.13 -0.32
CA GLY A 17 9.36 -9.42 -0.63
C GLY A 17 10.29 -8.21 -0.64
N GLY A 18 9.76 -7.00 -0.40
CA GLY A 18 10.54 -5.76 -0.36
C GLY A 18 9.65 -4.52 -0.40
N ILE A 19 10.27 -3.38 -0.67
CA ILE A 19 9.64 -2.08 -0.94
C ILE A 19 10.20 -1.52 -2.24
N ILE A 20 9.45 -0.65 -2.91
CA ILE A 20 9.92 0.04 -4.10
C ILE A 20 11.04 1.00 -3.68
N SER A 21 12.25 0.75 -4.18
CA SER A 21 13.44 1.57 -3.91
C SER A 21 14.16 1.82 -5.23
N PRO A 22 13.97 3.00 -5.85
CA PRO A 22 14.70 3.37 -7.06
C PRO A 22 16.21 3.39 -6.87
N MET A 23 16.67 3.76 -5.67
CA MET A 23 18.10 3.81 -5.32
C MET A 23 18.74 2.43 -5.32
N ASP A 24 18.00 1.41 -4.85
CA ASP A 24 18.45 0.01 -4.86
C ASP A 24 18.08 -0.72 -6.17
N GLY A 25 17.50 -0.02 -7.14
CA GLY A 25 17.02 -0.63 -8.40
C GLY A 25 15.83 -1.57 -8.23
N ILE A 26 15.11 -1.51 -7.10
CA ILE A 26 13.95 -2.35 -6.79
C ILE A 26 12.68 -1.68 -7.32
N GLY A 27 12.14 -2.23 -8.40
CA GLY A 27 10.89 -1.78 -9.01
C GLY A 27 9.67 -2.60 -8.56
N PRO A 28 8.46 -2.21 -8.98
CA PRO A 28 7.23 -2.93 -8.64
C PRO A 28 7.20 -4.39 -9.13
N SER A 29 7.89 -4.68 -10.23
CA SER A 29 8.03 -6.03 -10.79
C SER A 29 8.86 -6.97 -9.92
N ASN A 30 9.65 -6.42 -8.98
CA ASN A 30 10.44 -7.20 -8.03
C ASN A 30 9.63 -7.55 -6.77
N LEU A 31 8.40 -7.03 -6.65
CA LEU A 31 7.51 -7.25 -5.52
C LEU A 31 6.37 -8.19 -5.91
N THR A 32 5.80 -8.88 -4.93
CA THR A 32 4.68 -9.81 -5.14
C THR A 32 3.31 -9.11 -5.18
N VAL A 33 3.26 -7.86 -5.67
CA VAL A 33 2.02 -7.07 -5.71
C VAL A 33 1.00 -7.68 -6.68
N LYS A 34 1.44 -8.39 -7.71
CA LYS A 34 0.55 -9.05 -8.68
C LYS A 34 -0.23 -10.20 -8.03
N GLU A 35 0.41 -10.97 -7.16
CA GLU A 35 -0.19 -12.05 -6.40
C GLU A 35 -1.18 -11.51 -5.37
N LEU A 36 -0.88 -10.36 -4.75
CA LEU A 36 -1.84 -9.65 -3.91
C LEU A 36 -3.08 -9.23 -4.73
N GLU A 37 -2.87 -8.63 -5.90
CA GLU A 37 -3.96 -8.23 -6.80
C GLU A 37 -4.82 -9.43 -7.21
N GLN A 38 -4.21 -10.57 -7.55
CA GLN A 38 -4.94 -11.80 -7.88
C GLN A 38 -5.79 -12.29 -6.70
N ARG A 39 -5.25 -12.27 -5.47
CA ARG A 39 -6.00 -12.65 -4.26
C ARG A 39 -7.19 -11.71 -4.00
N VAL A 40 -7.02 -10.42 -4.24
CA VAL A 40 -8.12 -9.45 -4.11
C VAL A 40 -9.17 -9.65 -5.20
N SER A 41 -8.73 -9.95 -6.43
CA SER A 41 -9.62 -10.15 -7.58
C SER A 41 -10.58 -11.34 -7.43
N SER A 42 -10.28 -12.31 -6.56
CA SER A 42 -11.19 -13.43 -6.28
C SER A 42 -12.44 -13.01 -5.51
N GLY A 43 -12.51 -11.77 -5.01
CA GLY A 43 -13.67 -11.20 -4.34
C GLY A 43 -13.90 -11.70 -2.90
N SER A 44 -12.99 -12.51 -2.36
CA SER A 44 -13.11 -13.09 -1.01
C SER A 44 -12.54 -12.19 0.08
N ILE A 45 -11.80 -11.15 -0.29
CA ILE A 45 -11.12 -10.23 0.64
C ILE A 45 -11.99 -8.99 0.84
N GLN A 46 -12.37 -8.72 2.09
CA GLN A 46 -13.17 -7.54 2.45
C GLN A 46 -12.31 -6.30 2.71
N GLU A 47 -11.12 -6.50 3.28
CA GLU A 47 -10.21 -5.41 3.63
C GLU A 47 -8.74 -5.79 3.42
N VAL A 48 -7.96 -4.85 2.91
CA VAL A 48 -6.50 -4.91 2.80
C VAL A 48 -5.92 -3.81 3.69
N ILE A 49 -5.12 -4.21 4.67
CA ILE A 49 -4.43 -3.30 5.59
C ILE A 49 -2.98 -3.15 5.13
N LEU A 50 -2.59 -1.93 4.76
CA LEU A 50 -1.23 -1.58 4.40
C LEU A 50 -0.41 -1.30 5.67
N ALA A 51 0.56 -2.17 5.93
CA ALA A 51 1.43 -2.14 7.10
C ALA A 51 2.91 -2.02 6.72
N LEU A 52 3.22 -1.15 5.75
CA LEU A 52 4.61 -0.86 5.33
C LEU A 52 5.26 0.20 6.20
N SER A 53 6.59 0.33 6.08
CA SER A 53 7.39 1.33 6.81
C SER A 53 6.90 2.76 6.54
N THR A 54 7.13 3.64 7.50
CA THR A 54 6.85 5.08 7.39
C THR A 54 7.95 5.85 6.64
N THR A 55 8.66 5.18 5.74
CA THR A 55 9.71 5.77 4.91
C THR A 55 9.10 6.22 3.59
N MET A 56 9.79 7.11 2.87
CA MET A 56 9.35 7.58 1.56
C MET A 56 9.11 6.41 0.57
N GLU A 57 9.96 5.39 0.62
CA GLU A 57 9.84 4.15 -0.15
C GLU A 57 8.60 3.34 0.26
N GLY A 58 8.32 3.29 1.56
CA GLY A 58 7.13 2.63 2.10
C GLY A 58 5.84 3.32 1.65
N ASP A 59 5.80 4.65 1.69
CA ASP A 59 4.66 5.44 1.22
C ASP A 59 4.50 5.36 -0.30
N THR A 60 5.59 5.37 -1.06
CA THR A 60 5.59 5.12 -2.51
C THR A 60 5.00 3.74 -2.83
N THR A 61 5.39 2.72 -2.07
CA THR A 61 4.89 1.35 -2.22
C THR A 61 3.42 1.24 -1.84
N ASN A 62 3.00 1.89 -0.74
CA ASN A 62 1.60 1.97 -0.33
C ASN A 62 0.73 2.60 -1.41
N PHE A 63 1.17 3.74 -1.96
CA PHE A 63 0.46 4.45 -3.02
C PHE A 63 0.35 3.60 -4.30
N TYR A 64 1.42 2.91 -4.67
CA TYR A 64 1.41 1.98 -5.80
C TYR A 64 0.37 0.86 -5.62
N ILE A 65 0.37 0.20 -4.46
CA ILE A 65 -0.61 -0.86 -4.14
C ILE A 65 -2.03 -0.30 -4.14
N TYR A 66 -2.24 0.86 -3.53
CA TYR A 66 -3.54 1.53 -3.52
C TYR A 66 -4.08 1.74 -4.93
N ARG A 67 -3.26 2.28 -5.86
CA ARG A 67 -3.69 2.48 -7.26
C ARG A 67 -4.01 1.16 -7.97
N ARG A 68 -3.27 0.09 -7.70
CA ARG A 68 -3.52 -1.24 -8.30
C ARG A 68 -4.79 -1.89 -7.74
N LEU A 69 -5.10 -1.67 -6.47
CA LEU A 69 -6.27 -2.26 -5.81
C LEU A 69 -7.55 -1.41 -5.95
N LYS A 70 -7.43 -0.11 -6.27
CA LYS A 70 -8.56 0.82 -6.46
C LYS A 70 -9.69 0.32 -7.39
N PRO A 71 -9.43 -0.43 -8.48
CA PRO A 71 -10.50 -0.96 -9.33
C PRO A 71 -11.35 -2.06 -8.68
N TYR A 72 -10.88 -2.67 -7.59
CA TYR A 72 -11.57 -3.77 -6.93
C TYR A 72 -12.43 -3.24 -5.77
N ALA A 73 -13.56 -3.89 -5.52
CA ALA A 73 -14.48 -3.56 -4.43
C ALA A 73 -13.95 -4.06 -3.06
N VAL A 74 -12.73 -3.66 -2.70
CA VAL A 74 -12.08 -4.00 -1.43
C VAL A 74 -11.83 -2.74 -0.62
N LYS A 75 -12.02 -2.81 0.69
CA LYS A 75 -11.65 -1.71 1.58
C LYS A 75 -10.13 -1.69 1.72
N ILE A 76 -9.51 -0.53 1.52
CA ILE A 76 -8.07 -0.36 1.75
C ILE A 76 -7.92 0.53 2.97
N SER A 77 -7.19 0.07 3.97
CA SER A 77 -6.86 0.83 5.17
C SER A 77 -5.35 0.79 5.43
N THR A 78 -4.87 1.70 6.27
CA THR A 78 -3.47 1.71 6.71
C THR A 78 -3.46 1.71 8.24
N LEU A 79 -2.40 1.22 8.85
CA LEU A 79 -2.27 1.31 10.30
C LEU A 79 -2.25 2.77 10.72
N ALA A 80 -3.14 3.13 11.64
CA ALA A 80 -3.25 4.49 12.15
C ALA A 80 -1.91 4.96 12.71
N ARG A 81 -1.25 5.85 11.95
CA ARG A 81 -0.21 6.74 12.45
C ARG A 81 -0.97 7.78 13.31
N GLY A 82 -0.44 8.24 14.44
CA GLY A 82 -1.14 9.19 15.34
C GLY A 82 -1.46 10.58 14.73
N VAL A 83 -1.46 10.71 13.40
CA VAL A 83 -1.84 11.87 12.61
C VAL A 83 -2.85 11.38 11.57
N ALA A 84 -3.98 12.08 11.47
CA ALA A 84 -5.13 11.69 10.68
C ALA A 84 -4.73 11.34 9.22
N VAL A 85 -4.84 10.06 8.86
CA VAL A 85 -4.63 9.52 7.50
C VAL A 85 -5.79 9.91 6.55
N GLY A 86 -6.46 11.04 6.82
CA GLY A 86 -7.48 11.64 5.96
C GLY A 86 -6.89 12.57 4.91
N ASP A 87 -5.82 13.29 5.24
CA ASP A 87 -5.26 14.37 4.40
C ASP A 87 -4.04 13.96 3.56
N GLU A 88 -3.37 12.84 3.87
CA GLU A 88 -2.22 12.39 3.06
C GLU A 88 -2.64 11.74 1.72
N LEU A 89 -3.91 11.35 1.57
CA LEU A 89 -4.46 10.97 0.26
C LEU A 89 -4.83 12.20 -0.60
N GLU A 90 -5.03 13.37 0.01
CA GLU A 90 -5.13 14.66 -0.69
C GLU A 90 -3.77 15.13 -1.24
N TYR A 91 -2.65 14.66 -0.69
CA TYR A 91 -1.30 14.95 -1.22
C TYR A 91 -1.02 14.33 -2.60
N ALA A 92 -1.79 13.33 -3.00
CA ALA A 92 -1.68 12.75 -4.35
C ALA A 92 -2.09 13.73 -5.46
N ASP A 93 -2.96 14.71 -5.15
CA ASP A 93 -3.34 15.73 -6.12
C ASP A 93 -2.27 16.81 -6.29
N GLN A 94 -1.48 17.12 -5.24
CA GLN A 94 -0.46 18.17 -5.33
C GLN A 94 0.82 17.74 -6.07
N ILE A 95 1.23 16.46 -5.99
CA ILE A 95 2.42 15.98 -6.71
C ILE A 95 2.16 15.78 -8.22
N THR A 96 0.90 15.75 -8.64
CA THR A 96 0.53 15.64 -10.07
C THR A 96 0.42 17.01 -10.77
N LEU A 97 0.20 18.10 -10.02
CA LEU A 97 0.09 19.45 -10.58
C LEU A 97 1.41 20.06 -11.08
N GLY A 98 2.56 19.45 -10.79
CA GLY A 98 3.88 19.90 -11.25
C GLY A 98 4.21 19.63 -12.73
N LYS A 99 3.31 19.01 -13.51
CA LYS A 99 3.53 18.73 -14.95
C LYS A 99 2.50 19.35 -15.90
N SER A 100 1.69 20.28 -15.42
CA SER A 100 0.74 21.03 -16.25
C SER A 100 1.02 22.53 -16.15
N ILE A 101 2.24 22.93 -16.52
CA ILE A 101 2.50 24.29 -17.00
C ILE A 101 3.12 24.11 -18.39
N TYR A 102 2.29 24.31 -19.41
CA TYR A 102 2.74 24.77 -20.71
C TYR A 102 2.93 26.28 -20.64
#